data_AF-I4DLH0-F1
#
_entry.id   AF-I4DLH0-F1
#
_cell.length_a   1.000
_cell.length_b   1.000
_cell.length_c   1.000
_cell.angle_alpha   90.00
_cell.angle_beta   90.00
_cell.angle_gamma   90.00
#
_symmetry.space_group_name_H-M   'P 1'
#
loop_
_entity.id
_entity.type
_entity.pdbx_description
1 polymer ?
#
loop_
_entity_poly.entity_id
_entity_poly.type
_entity_poly.pdbx_seq_one_letter_code
_entity_poly.pdbx_strand_id
1 'polypeptide(L)'
;MQQDMINSYFSECGIEYNMGRVPIGGCDFSTHLYAYNEYPIDDTYLTNYSLSYEDYHYKIPIIQAIMNVSTAPLQLVGTVWSPPDWMKNNYGDSGVNRLKDEYMGTYALYFLKFLELYKENNIPFWAITTTNEPLNGVIPLGDFQHLGWTVEKMGEWIKNDLGPMLRNSSFKDVKILAVDDQRYSIPMWFNILLLLAPEAEEYIDGIAVHYYVDKITPASILQETVKDYPNKFVISTEACTGFTGPTDQRVVLGAWDRAETYIVDILEVKSLSS
;
A
#
# COMPACT_ATOMS: atom_id res chain seq x y z
N MET A 1 26.17 -9.15 -8.97
CA MET A 1 25.02 -9.71 -8.21
C MET A 1 23.85 -8.74 -8.13
N GLN A 2 23.97 -7.56 -7.50
CA GLN A 2 22.84 -6.61 -7.43
C GLN A 2 22.37 -6.14 -8.82
N GLN A 3 23.30 -5.76 -9.70
CA GLN A 3 22.97 -5.36 -11.07
C GLN A 3 22.34 -6.51 -11.88
N ASP A 4 22.81 -7.74 -11.71
CA ASP A 4 22.28 -8.91 -12.43
C ASP A 4 20.82 -9.18 -12.04
N MET A 5 20.49 -9.00 -10.75
CA MET A 5 19.12 -9.09 -10.25
C MET A 5 18.24 -7.99 -10.82
N ILE A 6 18.72 -6.74 -10.83
CA ILE A 6 18.00 -5.60 -11.43
C ILE A 6 17.72 -5.87 -12.92
N ASN A 7 18.73 -6.32 -13.67
CA ASN A 7 18.58 -6.63 -15.09
C ASN A 7 17.59 -7.77 -15.32
N SER A 8 17.62 -8.81 -14.50
CA SER A 8 16.72 -9.96 -14.62
C SER A 8 15.25 -9.58 -14.45
N TYR A 9 14.95 -8.62 -13.56
CA TYR A 9 13.57 -8.16 -13.33
C TYR A 9 13.13 -7.04 -14.27
N PHE A 10 13.98 -6.04 -14.52
CA PHE A 10 13.52 -4.74 -15.04
C PHE A 10 14.08 -4.34 -16.40
N SER A 11 15.16 -4.98 -16.89
CA SER A 11 15.74 -4.60 -18.19
C SER A 11 15.15 -5.41 -19.35
N GLU A 12 15.43 -4.97 -20.58
CA GLU A 12 15.05 -5.64 -21.83
C GLU A 12 15.61 -7.08 -21.97
N CYS A 13 16.64 -7.41 -21.19
CA CYS A 13 17.23 -8.76 -21.15
C CYS A 13 16.55 -9.68 -20.12
N GLY A 14 15.59 -9.15 -19.36
CA GLY A 14 14.89 -9.84 -18.27
C GLY A 14 13.40 -10.02 -18.57
N ILE A 15 12.57 -9.82 -17.54
CA ILE A 15 11.11 -9.93 -17.62
C ILE A 15 10.39 -8.57 -17.62
N GLU A 16 11.13 -7.47 -17.77
CA GLU A 16 10.63 -6.11 -18.00
C GLU A 16 9.51 -5.64 -17.05
N TYR A 17 9.66 -5.91 -15.76
CA TYR A 17 8.77 -5.33 -14.74
C TYR A 17 8.75 -3.80 -14.89
N ASN A 18 7.55 -3.22 -14.81
CA ASN A 18 7.33 -1.79 -14.90
C ASN A 18 6.54 -1.24 -13.71
N MET A 19 6.41 -2.01 -12.63
CA MET A 19 5.72 -1.61 -11.41
C MET A 19 6.53 -1.99 -10.18
N GLY A 20 6.47 -1.15 -9.14
CA GLY A 20 7.08 -1.41 -7.84
C GLY A 20 6.23 -0.86 -6.69
N ARG A 21 6.24 -1.55 -5.55
CA ARG A 21 5.55 -1.10 -4.33
C ARG A 21 6.60 -0.68 -3.29
N VAL A 22 6.43 0.50 -2.72
CA VAL A 22 7.40 1.13 -1.81
C VAL A 22 6.71 1.41 -0.48
N PRO A 23 7.12 0.75 0.62
CA PRO A 23 6.66 1.12 1.96
C PRO A 23 7.00 2.58 2.27
N ILE A 24 6.07 3.30 2.89
CA ILE A 24 6.26 4.66 3.40
C ILE A 24 6.58 4.53 4.89
N GLY A 25 7.86 4.62 5.25
CA GLY A 25 8.38 4.19 6.54
C GLY A 25 8.76 2.70 6.55
N GLY A 26 8.75 2.09 7.73
CA GLY A 26 9.03 0.67 7.92
C GLY A 26 7.84 -0.24 7.63
N CYS A 27 8.13 -1.53 7.51
CA CYS A 27 7.17 -2.64 7.46
C CYS A 27 7.71 -3.87 8.21
N ASP A 28 6.96 -4.98 8.20
CA ASP A 28 7.36 -6.28 8.76
C ASP A 28 8.65 -6.86 8.16
N PHE A 29 8.97 -6.52 6.90
CA PHE A 29 10.25 -6.86 6.25
C PHE A 29 11.39 -5.86 6.54
N SER A 30 11.21 -4.97 7.53
CA SER A 30 12.26 -4.09 8.05
C SER A 30 12.97 -4.71 9.25
N THR A 31 14.20 -4.26 9.53
CA THR A 31 15.00 -4.78 10.67
C THR A 31 14.60 -4.19 12.01
N HIS A 32 13.79 -3.13 12.00
CA HIS A 32 13.24 -2.45 13.17
C HIS A 32 11.99 -1.66 12.79
N LEU A 33 11.21 -1.24 13.80
CA LEU A 33 10.04 -0.38 13.63
C LEU A 33 10.50 1.07 13.49
N TYR A 34 10.00 1.78 12.49
CA TYR A 34 10.24 3.22 12.31
C TYR A 34 9.16 3.87 11.45
N ALA A 35 8.94 5.16 11.67
CA ALA A 35 8.15 6.04 10.82
C ALA A 35 8.86 7.39 10.60
N TYR A 36 8.34 8.22 9.70
CA TYR A 36 8.88 9.56 9.48
C TYR A 36 8.33 10.54 10.52
N ASN A 37 9.16 11.46 11.05
CA ASN A 37 8.73 12.43 12.08
C ASN A 37 8.26 11.78 13.41
N GLU A 38 9.05 10.86 13.99
CA GLU A 38 8.75 10.33 15.34
C GLU A 38 8.92 11.38 16.45
N TYR A 39 9.77 12.38 16.22
CA TYR A 39 9.98 13.52 17.11
C TYR A 39 10.02 14.84 16.33
N PRO A 40 9.57 15.96 16.91
CA PRO A 40 8.87 16.02 18.20
C PRO A 40 7.50 15.33 18.15
N ILE A 41 7.08 14.81 19.30
CA ILE A 41 5.79 14.16 19.50
C ILE A 41 4.68 15.21 19.31
N ASP A 42 3.54 14.79 18.75
CA ASP A 42 2.36 15.62 18.51
C ASP A 42 2.59 16.82 17.56
N ASP A 43 3.61 16.72 16.70
CA ASP A 43 3.89 17.74 15.69
C ASP A 43 2.95 17.62 14.48
N THR A 44 1.80 18.28 14.57
CA THR A 44 0.77 18.28 13.53
C THR A 44 1.23 18.89 12.21
N TYR A 45 2.35 19.62 12.19
CA TYR A 45 2.92 20.25 10.99
C TYR A 45 4.07 19.45 10.38
N LEU A 46 4.49 18.36 11.03
CA LEU A 46 5.55 17.47 10.55
C LEU A 46 6.84 18.25 10.19
N THR A 47 7.27 19.10 11.13
CA THR A 47 8.41 20.03 10.97
C THR A 47 9.76 19.32 10.92
N ASN A 48 9.85 18.11 11.44
CA ASN A 48 11.05 17.26 11.42
C ASN A 48 10.86 16.01 10.53
N TYR A 49 9.99 16.12 9.53
CA TYR A 49 9.76 15.02 8.60
C TYR A 49 10.94 14.89 7.65
N SER A 50 11.61 13.75 7.73
CA SER A 50 12.70 13.37 6.84
C SER A 50 12.54 11.92 6.42
N LEU A 51 13.07 11.58 5.25
CA LEU A 51 13.27 10.19 4.89
C LEU A 51 14.31 9.56 5.83
N SER A 52 14.19 8.25 6.01
CA SER A 52 15.03 7.46 6.92
C SER A 52 16.36 7.06 6.28
N TYR A 53 17.25 6.47 7.07
CA TYR A 53 18.48 5.88 6.56
C TYR A 53 18.20 4.84 5.46
N GLU A 54 17.16 4.02 5.64
CA GLU A 54 16.72 2.97 4.73
C GLU A 54 16.30 3.52 3.36
N ASP A 55 15.70 4.70 3.34
CA ASP A 55 15.33 5.37 2.09
C ASP A 55 16.57 5.77 1.29
N TYR A 56 17.48 6.52 1.93
CA TYR A 56 18.65 7.08 1.25
C TYR A 56 19.69 6.02 0.88
N HIS A 57 19.83 4.96 1.70
CA HIS A 57 20.88 3.97 1.51
C HIS A 57 20.40 2.69 0.82
N TYR A 58 19.10 2.37 0.85
CA TYR A 58 18.57 1.15 0.25
C TYR A 58 17.55 1.44 -0.84
N LYS A 59 16.43 2.12 -0.53
CA LYS A 59 15.28 2.20 -1.43
C LYS A 59 15.56 3.11 -2.64
N ILE A 60 15.97 4.35 -2.40
CA ILE A 60 16.20 5.36 -3.45
C ILE A 60 17.29 4.90 -4.44
N PRO A 61 18.49 4.46 -4.01
CA PRO A 61 19.51 4.03 -4.95
C PRO A 61 19.07 2.85 -5.83
N ILE A 62 18.32 1.90 -5.26
CA ILE A 62 17.79 0.75 -6.01
C ILE A 62 16.73 1.19 -7.02
N ILE A 63 15.79 2.05 -6.62
CA ILE A 63 14.75 2.57 -7.51
C ILE A 63 15.37 3.32 -8.68
N GLN A 64 16.36 4.19 -8.43
CA GLN A 64 17.06 4.91 -9.49
C GLN A 64 17.82 3.95 -10.44
N ALA A 65 18.46 2.91 -9.90
CA ALA A 65 19.12 1.90 -10.71
C ALA A 65 18.12 1.10 -11.57
N ILE A 66 16.93 0.80 -11.05
CA ILE A 66 15.83 0.19 -11.80
C ILE A 66 15.39 1.11 -12.94
N MET A 67 15.06 2.37 -12.64
CA MET A 67 14.61 3.36 -13.63
C MET A 67 15.61 3.54 -14.79
N ASN A 68 16.91 3.40 -14.54
CA ASN A 68 17.95 3.51 -15.56
C ASN A 68 18.00 2.34 -16.55
N VAL A 69 17.49 1.15 -16.17
CA VAL A 69 17.51 -0.03 -17.04
C VAL A 69 16.13 -0.37 -17.63
N SER A 70 15.07 0.19 -17.07
CA SER A 70 13.69 -0.04 -17.52
C SER A 70 13.45 0.57 -18.91
N THR A 71 12.76 -0.20 -19.76
CA THR A 71 12.34 0.21 -21.12
C THR A 71 11.03 1.01 -21.11
N ALA A 72 10.25 0.93 -20.02
CA ALA A 72 9.00 1.64 -19.82
C ALA A 72 9.02 2.44 -18.50
N PRO A 73 8.17 3.48 -18.36
CA PRO A 73 8.07 4.23 -17.11
C PRO A 73 7.68 3.34 -15.93
N LEU A 74 8.53 3.32 -14.90
CA LEU A 74 8.29 2.58 -13.65
C LEU A 74 7.11 3.20 -12.87
N GLN A 75 6.03 2.45 -12.72
CA GLN A 75 4.86 2.83 -11.94
C GLN A 75 5.08 2.45 -10.47
N LEU A 76 5.29 3.45 -9.60
CA LEU A 76 5.49 3.20 -8.18
C LEU A 76 4.20 3.40 -7.38
N VAL A 77 3.91 2.46 -6.47
CA VAL A 77 2.81 2.51 -5.51
C VAL A 77 3.37 2.68 -4.10
N GLY A 78 3.00 3.76 -3.41
CA GLY A 78 3.37 3.99 -2.01
C GLY A 78 2.30 3.47 -1.05
N THR A 79 2.68 2.87 0.07
CA THR A 79 1.73 2.42 1.11
C THR A 79 2.31 2.57 2.51
N VAL A 80 1.49 2.95 3.49
CA VAL A 80 1.90 3.09 4.89
C VAL A 80 1.46 1.85 5.66
N TRP A 81 2.40 1.19 6.36
CA TRP A 81 2.06 0.18 7.37
C TRP A 81 1.64 0.82 8.69
N SER A 82 2.37 1.85 9.12
CA SER A 82 2.06 2.59 10.34
C SER A 82 2.64 4.01 10.30
N PRO A 83 1.88 5.04 10.73
CA PRO A 83 2.43 6.34 11.07
C PRO A 83 3.21 6.29 12.39
N PRO A 84 3.85 7.42 12.80
CA PRO A 84 4.46 7.57 14.10
C PRO A 84 3.52 7.20 15.25
N ASP A 85 4.09 6.68 16.34
CA ASP A 85 3.33 6.18 17.48
C ASP A 85 2.40 7.24 18.09
N TRP A 86 2.84 8.49 18.12
CA TRP A 86 2.06 9.59 18.68
C TRP A 86 0.76 9.87 17.93
N MET A 87 0.67 9.51 16.64
CA MET A 87 -0.55 9.65 15.84
C MET A 87 -1.63 8.61 16.17
N LYS A 88 -1.29 7.56 16.93
CA LYS A 88 -2.16 6.39 17.09
C LYS A 88 -2.60 6.17 18.52
N ASN A 89 -3.70 5.45 18.68
CA ASN A 89 -4.14 4.92 19.95
C ASN A 89 -3.24 3.75 20.37
N ASN A 90 -2.72 3.79 21.60
CA ASN A 90 -1.84 2.74 22.11
C ASN A 90 -2.55 1.39 22.20
N TYR A 91 -1.80 0.32 21.93
CA TYR A 91 -2.22 -1.08 22.00
C TYR A 91 -2.82 -1.49 23.37
N GLY A 92 -2.46 -0.76 24.44
CA GLY A 92 -2.70 -1.14 25.84
C GLY A 92 -4.16 -1.20 26.30
N ASP A 93 -5.07 -0.36 25.75
CA ASP A 93 -6.43 -0.25 26.29
C ASP A 93 -7.50 -0.97 25.44
N SER A 94 -7.23 -1.22 24.16
CA SER A 94 -8.21 -1.77 23.21
C SER A 94 -7.71 -2.97 22.40
N GLY A 95 -6.40 -3.25 22.40
CA GLY A 95 -5.79 -4.24 21.50
C GLY A 95 -5.82 -3.86 20.02
N VAL A 96 -6.12 -2.59 19.70
CA VAL A 96 -6.35 -2.08 18.34
C VAL A 96 -5.60 -0.76 18.16
N ASN A 97 -4.74 -0.70 17.15
CA ASN A 97 -3.90 0.46 16.86
C ASN A 97 -4.54 1.33 15.78
N ARG A 98 -5.29 2.38 16.15
CA ARG A 98 -6.02 3.26 15.20
C ARG A 98 -5.46 4.66 15.18
N LEU A 99 -5.62 5.37 14.06
CA LEU A 99 -5.33 6.80 13.98
C LEU A 99 -6.23 7.57 14.96
N LYS A 100 -5.68 8.54 15.70
CA LYS A 100 -6.48 9.45 16.52
C LYS A 100 -7.12 10.51 15.64
N ASP A 101 -8.35 10.90 15.98
CA ASP A 101 -9.17 11.81 15.17
C ASP A 101 -8.50 13.18 14.96
N GLU A 102 -7.77 13.69 15.95
CA GLU A 102 -7.05 14.96 15.86
C GLU A 102 -5.90 14.97 14.83
N TYR A 103 -5.46 13.81 14.33
CA TYR A 103 -4.36 13.70 13.37
C TYR A 103 -4.79 13.31 11.95
N MET A 104 -6.09 13.28 11.63
CA MET A 104 -6.58 12.95 10.28
C MET A 104 -5.94 13.83 9.18
N GLY A 105 -5.96 15.15 9.37
CA GLY A 105 -5.31 16.10 8.46
C GLY A 105 -3.78 15.98 8.44
N THR A 106 -3.16 15.75 9.59
CA THR A 106 -1.71 15.51 9.70
C THR A 106 -1.29 14.23 8.97
N TYR A 107 -2.11 13.19 9.02
CA TYR A 107 -1.85 11.94 8.31
C TYR A 107 -1.97 12.11 6.79
N ALA A 108 -2.90 12.94 6.30
CA ALA A 108 -2.90 13.33 4.87
C ALA A 108 -1.60 14.09 4.50
N LEU A 109 -1.13 15.00 5.35
CA LEU A 109 0.12 15.74 5.14
C LEU A 109 1.35 14.81 5.13
N TYR A 110 1.30 13.72 5.90
CA TYR A 110 2.33 12.68 5.92
C TYR A 110 2.54 12.07 4.53
N PHE A 111 1.45 11.68 3.83
CA PHE A 111 1.54 11.20 2.44
C PHE A 111 2.08 12.27 1.49
N LEU A 112 1.61 13.52 1.62
CA LEU A 112 2.05 14.60 0.75
C LEU A 112 3.56 14.86 0.89
N LYS A 113 4.09 14.93 2.12
CA LYS A 113 5.52 15.11 2.39
C LYS A 113 6.37 13.96 1.86
N PHE A 114 5.88 12.72 1.92
CA PHE A 114 6.54 11.59 1.27
C PHE A 114 6.70 11.80 -0.23
N LEU A 115 5.61 12.16 -0.92
CA LEU A 115 5.60 12.40 -2.36
C LEU A 115 6.54 13.56 -2.74
N GLU A 116 6.57 14.62 -1.93
CA GLU A 116 7.50 15.75 -2.08
C GLU A 116 8.96 15.30 -2.02
N LEU A 117 9.37 14.61 -0.94
CA LEU A 117 10.75 14.20 -0.75
C LEU A 117 11.22 13.16 -1.78
N TYR A 118 10.35 12.24 -2.20
CA TYR A 118 10.71 11.30 -3.27
C TYR A 118 10.80 12.00 -4.64
N LYS A 119 9.94 12.98 -4.92
CA LYS A 119 10.05 13.81 -6.13
C LYS A 119 11.33 14.64 -6.16
N GLU A 120 11.79 15.17 -5.03
CA GLU A 120 13.10 15.84 -4.91
C GLU A 120 14.28 14.90 -5.27
N ASN A 121 14.09 13.60 -5.10
CA ASN A 121 15.05 12.56 -5.52
C ASN A 121 14.80 12.05 -6.95
N ASN A 122 13.98 12.76 -7.73
CA ASN A 122 13.57 12.42 -9.11
C ASN A 122 12.82 11.09 -9.24
N ILE A 123 12.10 10.69 -8.19
CA ILE A 123 11.29 9.46 -8.17
C ILE A 123 9.80 9.84 -8.09
N PRO A 124 9.08 9.86 -9.23
CA PRO A 124 7.65 10.09 -9.22
C PRO A 124 6.89 8.84 -8.78
N PHE A 125 5.77 9.04 -8.09
CA PHE A 125 4.83 7.97 -7.77
C PHE A 125 3.64 8.00 -8.72
N TRP A 126 3.19 6.82 -9.11
CA TRP A 126 1.95 6.65 -9.89
C TRP A 126 0.74 6.63 -8.95
N ALA A 127 0.85 5.94 -7.82
CA ALA A 127 -0.25 5.79 -6.88
C ALA A 127 0.22 5.76 -5.42
N ILE A 128 -0.72 5.99 -4.52
CA ILE A 128 -0.63 5.64 -3.10
C ILE A 128 -1.84 4.79 -2.72
N THR A 129 -1.69 3.91 -1.74
CA THR A 129 -2.81 3.23 -1.11
C THR A 129 -3.19 3.94 0.19
N THR A 130 -4.45 3.79 0.62
CA THR A 130 -4.96 4.46 1.84
C THR A 130 -4.18 4.04 3.10
N THR A 131 -3.87 2.75 3.22
CA THR A 131 -3.05 2.13 4.28
C THR A 131 -2.85 0.67 3.90
N ASN A 132 -1.76 0.03 4.29
CA ASN A 132 -1.62 -1.40 4.16
C ASN A 132 -2.58 -2.12 5.11
N GLU A 133 -3.39 -3.04 4.59
CA GLU A 133 -4.24 -3.98 5.34
C GLU A 133 -5.00 -3.35 6.52
N PRO A 134 -5.94 -2.40 6.27
CA PRO A 134 -6.69 -1.72 7.31
C PRO A 134 -7.45 -2.66 8.26
N LEU A 135 -7.78 -3.89 7.85
CA LEU A 135 -8.39 -4.89 8.71
C LEU A 135 -7.42 -5.48 9.74
N ASN A 136 -6.12 -5.49 9.43
CA ASN A 136 -5.12 -6.09 10.30
C ASN A 136 -4.91 -5.27 11.57
N GLY A 137 -5.17 -3.96 11.55
CA GLY A 137 -5.15 -3.16 12.77
C GLY A 137 -6.41 -3.25 13.63
N VAL A 138 -7.43 -4.04 13.24
CA VAL A 138 -8.62 -4.35 14.04
C VAL A 138 -8.64 -5.76 14.64
N ILE A 139 -7.65 -6.60 14.29
CA ILE A 139 -7.47 -7.95 14.80
C ILE A 139 -6.06 -8.06 15.39
N PRO A 140 -5.84 -8.65 16.58
CA PRO A 140 -4.50 -8.79 17.15
C PRO A 140 -3.70 -9.85 16.38
N LEU A 141 -3.03 -9.45 15.29
CA LEU A 141 -2.33 -10.38 14.37
C LEU A 141 -0.83 -10.55 14.65
N GLY A 142 -0.27 -9.83 15.62
CA GLY A 142 1.12 -9.98 16.07
C GLY A 142 1.87 -8.65 16.23
N ASP A 143 3.15 -8.72 16.59
CA ASP A 143 4.01 -7.57 16.89
C ASP A 143 4.67 -7.00 15.60
N PHE A 144 3.87 -6.46 14.67
CA PHE A 144 4.38 -5.75 13.49
C PHE A 144 3.63 -4.44 13.22
N GLN A 145 4.16 -3.59 12.34
CA GLN A 145 3.58 -2.28 12.06
C GLN A 145 2.23 -2.42 11.36
N HIS A 146 1.18 -1.86 11.96
CA HIS A 146 -0.16 -1.84 11.38
C HIS A 146 -0.95 -0.61 11.84
N LEU A 147 -1.85 -0.12 10.99
CA LEU A 147 -2.79 0.95 11.30
C LEU A 147 -4.22 0.47 10.99
N GLY A 148 -5.02 0.31 12.04
CA GLY A 148 -6.40 -0.11 11.98
C GLY A 148 -7.33 1.03 11.66
N TRP A 149 -8.34 0.74 10.84
CA TRP A 149 -9.38 1.69 10.47
C TRP A 149 -10.76 1.12 10.75
N THR A 150 -11.70 2.01 11.02
CA THR A 150 -13.11 1.72 10.75
C THR A 150 -13.43 2.25 9.35
N VAL A 151 -14.34 1.58 8.64
CA VAL A 151 -14.78 1.98 7.30
C VAL A 151 -15.28 3.44 7.28
N GLU A 152 -16.05 3.85 8.28
CA GLU A 152 -16.56 5.23 8.46
C GLU A 152 -15.42 6.25 8.49
N LYS A 153 -14.50 6.11 9.45
CA LYS A 153 -13.34 7.01 9.60
C LYS A 153 -12.44 7.07 8.37
N MET A 154 -12.24 5.95 7.68
CA MET A 154 -11.46 5.94 6.44
C MET A 154 -12.16 6.75 5.33
N GLY A 155 -13.48 6.57 5.19
CA GLY A 155 -14.28 7.37 4.26
C GLY A 155 -14.24 8.87 4.60
N GLU A 156 -14.41 9.23 5.87
CA GLU A 156 -14.30 10.61 6.34
C GLU A 156 -12.91 11.21 6.04
N TRP A 157 -11.84 10.48 6.33
CA TRP A 157 -10.47 10.92 6.08
C TRP A 157 -10.17 11.11 4.58
N ILE A 158 -10.62 10.19 3.73
CA ILE A 158 -10.46 10.33 2.27
C ILE A 158 -11.21 11.57 1.79
N LYS A 159 -12.46 11.75 2.22
CA LYS A 159 -13.32 12.85 1.80
C LYS A 159 -12.80 14.21 2.29
N ASN A 160 -12.44 14.33 3.57
CA ASN A 160 -12.20 15.60 4.21
C ASN A 160 -10.72 16.02 4.19
N ASP A 161 -9.79 15.06 4.14
CA ASP A 161 -8.36 15.31 4.34
C ASP A 161 -7.52 14.84 3.14
N LEU A 162 -7.37 13.53 2.92
CA LEU A 162 -6.44 12.98 1.92
C LEU A 162 -6.78 13.45 0.50
N GLY A 163 -8.04 13.29 0.10
CA GLY A 163 -8.54 13.64 -1.22
C GLY A 163 -8.30 15.11 -1.55
N PRO A 164 -8.91 16.05 -0.80
CA PRO A 164 -8.71 17.48 -1.03
C PRO A 164 -7.24 17.91 -0.96
N MET A 165 -6.45 17.37 -0.02
CA MET A 165 -5.04 17.72 0.11
C MET A 165 -4.23 17.28 -1.11
N LEU A 166 -4.42 16.06 -1.59
CA LEU A 166 -3.70 15.57 -2.76
C LEU A 166 -4.13 16.28 -4.04
N ARG A 167 -5.44 16.44 -4.26
CA ARG A 167 -6.01 17.07 -5.47
C ARG A 167 -5.69 18.58 -5.56
N ASN A 168 -5.47 19.27 -4.44
CA ASN A 168 -5.05 20.68 -4.41
C ASN A 168 -3.52 20.87 -4.42
N SER A 169 -2.74 19.79 -4.48
CA SER A 169 -1.28 19.85 -4.48
C SER A 169 -0.68 19.70 -5.89
N SER A 170 0.66 19.73 -5.98
CA SER A 170 1.37 19.40 -7.23
C SER A 170 1.31 17.91 -7.62
N PHE A 171 0.66 17.08 -6.79
CA PHE A 171 0.50 15.63 -6.95
C PHE A 171 -0.94 15.22 -7.24
N LYS A 172 -1.78 16.15 -7.69
CA LYS A 172 -3.20 15.93 -7.99
C LYS A 172 -3.50 14.73 -8.91
N ASP A 173 -2.54 14.34 -9.74
CA ASP A 173 -2.67 13.24 -10.70
C ASP A 173 -2.25 11.87 -10.12
N VAL A 174 -1.64 11.84 -8.92
CA VAL A 174 -1.29 10.61 -8.20
C VAL A 174 -2.57 9.88 -7.82
N LYS A 175 -2.63 8.58 -8.12
CA LYS A 175 -3.81 7.76 -7.90
C LYS A 175 -3.99 7.40 -6.43
N ILE A 176 -5.24 7.44 -5.94
CA ILE A 176 -5.59 6.95 -4.61
C ILE A 176 -6.24 5.59 -4.77
N LEU A 177 -5.58 4.55 -4.23
CA LEU A 177 -6.07 3.18 -4.22
C LEU A 177 -6.67 2.85 -2.86
N ALA A 178 -7.95 2.52 -2.84
CA ALA A 178 -8.65 2.15 -1.61
C ALA A 178 -8.41 0.68 -1.24
N VAL A 179 -8.67 0.38 0.04
CA VAL A 179 -8.65 -0.95 0.66
C VAL A 179 -7.23 -1.49 0.89
N ASP A 180 -6.51 -1.95 -0.15
CA ASP A 180 -5.16 -2.54 -0.04
C ASP A 180 -5.13 -3.70 0.98
N ASP A 181 -6.07 -4.63 0.80
CA ASP A 181 -6.33 -5.76 1.70
C ASP A 181 -6.86 -6.97 0.92
N GLN A 182 -7.20 -8.04 1.64
CA GLN A 182 -7.61 -9.32 1.08
C GLN A 182 -8.87 -9.24 0.21
N ARG A 183 -8.91 -10.06 -0.83
CA ARG A 183 -10.02 -10.15 -1.78
C ARG A 183 -11.40 -10.22 -1.12
N TYR A 184 -11.59 -11.03 -0.08
CA TYR A 184 -12.91 -11.25 0.55
C TYR A 184 -13.48 -10.02 1.27
N SER A 185 -12.62 -9.12 1.74
CA SER A 185 -13.06 -7.96 2.53
C SER A 185 -13.45 -6.79 1.64
N ILE A 186 -12.88 -6.71 0.43
CA ILE A 186 -13.07 -5.62 -0.53
C ILE A 186 -14.54 -5.26 -0.79
N PRO A 187 -15.45 -6.21 -1.14
CA PRO A 187 -16.83 -5.84 -1.44
C PRO A 187 -17.54 -5.20 -0.24
N MET A 188 -17.28 -5.72 0.97
CA MET A 188 -17.88 -5.16 2.17
C MET A 188 -17.27 -3.78 2.47
N TRP A 189 -15.94 -3.70 2.49
CA TRP A 189 -15.21 -2.50 2.86
C TRP A 189 -15.53 -1.34 1.93
N PHE A 190 -15.40 -1.55 0.62
CA PHE A 190 -15.59 -0.52 -0.40
C PHE A 190 -17.03 -0.04 -0.47
N ASN A 191 -18.01 -0.96 -0.48
CA ASN A 191 -19.42 -0.58 -0.56
C ASN A 191 -19.91 0.13 0.70
N ILE A 192 -19.48 -0.30 1.89
CA ILE A 192 -19.83 0.40 3.13
C ILE A 192 -19.13 1.77 3.21
N LEU A 193 -17.88 1.87 2.73
CA LEU A 193 -17.16 3.14 2.68
C LEU A 193 -17.94 4.17 1.87
N LEU A 194 -18.37 3.79 0.66
CA LEU A 194 -19.14 4.67 -0.22
C LEU A 194 -20.58 4.87 0.22
N LEU A 195 -21.16 3.94 1.00
CA LEU A 195 -22.47 4.16 1.63
C LEU A 195 -22.41 5.24 2.71
N LEU A 196 -21.34 5.26 3.50
CA LEU A 196 -21.17 6.19 4.63
C LEU A 196 -20.57 7.53 4.22
N ALA A 197 -19.67 7.53 3.23
CA ALA A 197 -19.00 8.71 2.70
C ALA A 197 -19.00 8.69 1.16
N PRO A 198 -20.16 8.91 0.52
CA PRO A 198 -20.29 8.80 -0.94
C PRO A 198 -19.37 9.77 -1.70
N GLU A 199 -19.05 10.94 -1.14
CA GLU A 199 -18.15 11.89 -1.77
C GLU A 199 -16.69 11.40 -1.79
N ALA A 200 -16.31 10.39 -1.00
CA ALA A 200 -14.98 9.79 -1.10
C ALA A 200 -14.76 9.11 -2.48
N GLU A 201 -15.83 8.73 -3.17
CA GLU A 201 -15.77 8.14 -4.52
C GLU A 201 -15.01 9.02 -5.51
N GLU A 202 -15.14 10.35 -5.42
CA GLU A 202 -14.51 11.28 -6.36
C GLU A 202 -12.98 11.24 -6.27
N TYR A 203 -12.45 10.88 -5.10
CA TYR A 203 -11.02 10.84 -4.83
C TYR A 203 -10.41 9.47 -5.11
N ILE A 204 -11.18 8.39 -4.98
CA ILE A 204 -10.68 7.03 -5.19
C ILE A 204 -10.58 6.75 -6.69
N ASP A 205 -9.39 6.37 -7.17
CA ASP A 205 -9.18 6.01 -8.57
C ASP A 205 -9.31 4.51 -8.83
N GLY A 206 -9.05 3.69 -7.82
CA GLY A 206 -9.09 2.23 -7.94
C GLY A 206 -9.04 1.51 -6.59
N ILE A 207 -9.07 0.19 -6.65
CA ILE A 207 -9.04 -0.70 -5.50
C ILE A 207 -7.78 -1.55 -5.56
N ALA A 208 -7.02 -1.55 -4.46
CA ALA A 208 -5.85 -2.38 -4.27
C ALA A 208 -6.25 -3.71 -3.57
N VAL A 209 -5.75 -4.85 -4.06
CA VAL A 209 -6.09 -6.20 -3.56
C VAL A 209 -4.86 -7.03 -3.23
N HIS A 210 -4.95 -7.80 -2.14
CA HIS A 210 -3.97 -8.78 -1.68
C HIS A 210 -4.45 -10.23 -1.91
N TYR A 211 -3.48 -11.16 -1.97
CA TYR A 211 -3.61 -12.53 -2.48
C TYR A 211 -3.93 -13.65 -1.46
N TYR A 212 -3.73 -13.43 -0.17
CA TYR A 212 -3.40 -14.51 0.79
C TYR A 212 -4.50 -15.55 1.06
N VAL A 213 -5.72 -15.28 0.61
CA VAL A 213 -6.94 -16.07 0.85
C VAL A 213 -7.73 -16.32 -0.42
N ASP A 214 -7.07 -16.23 -1.57
CA ASP A 214 -7.71 -16.35 -2.88
C ASP A 214 -8.20 -17.77 -3.16
N LYS A 215 -7.57 -18.78 -2.54
CA LYS A 215 -8.03 -20.19 -2.61
C LYS A 215 -9.46 -20.40 -2.11
N ILE A 216 -10.00 -19.48 -1.31
CA ILE A 216 -11.37 -19.56 -0.77
C ILE A 216 -12.28 -18.43 -1.29
N THR A 217 -11.75 -17.53 -2.12
CA THR A 217 -12.46 -16.34 -2.57
C THR A 217 -12.33 -16.17 -4.08
N PRO A 218 -13.41 -16.34 -4.87
CA PRO A 218 -13.32 -16.24 -6.32
C PRO A 218 -12.99 -14.81 -6.77
N ALA A 219 -12.22 -14.67 -7.85
CA ALA A 219 -11.83 -13.37 -8.39
C ALA A 219 -13.05 -12.52 -8.83
N SER A 220 -14.14 -13.18 -9.24
CA SER A 220 -15.38 -12.53 -9.72
C SER A 220 -16.02 -11.56 -8.72
N ILE A 221 -15.72 -11.66 -7.41
CA ILE A 221 -16.30 -10.71 -6.44
C ILE A 221 -15.73 -9.30 -6.63
N LEU A 222 -14.51 -9.18 -7.15
CA LEU A 222 -13.89 -7.89 -7.43
C LEU A 222 -14.64 -7.17 -8.56
N GLN A 223 -15.01 -7.91 -9.62
CA GLN A 223 -15.87 -7.38 -10.70
C GLN A 223 -17.23 -6.90 -10.18
N GLU A 224 -17.90 -7.72 -9.34
CA GLU A 224 -19.19 -7.32 -8.79
C GLU A 224 -19.06 -6.08 -7.89
N THR A 225 -17.94 -5.91 -7.20
CA THR A 225 -17.68 -4.73 -6.35
C THR A 225 -17.61 -3.43 -7.15
N VAL A 226 -16.94 -3.45 -8.31
CA VAL A 226 -16.75 -2.23 -9.13
C VAL A 226 -17.76 -2.09 -10.26
N LYS A 227 -18.73 -3.00 -10.38
CA LYS A 227 -19.74 -3.02 -11.44
C LYS A 227 -20.54 -1.72 -11.56
N ASP A 228 -20.90 -1.13 -10.42
CA ASP A 228 -21.63 0.15 -10.37
C ASP A 228 -20.67 1.36 -10.40
N TYR A 229 -19.36 1.11 -10.48
CA TYR A 229 -18.28 2.10 -10.46
C TYR A 229 -17.33 1.91 -11.65
N PRO A 230 -17.79 2.06 -12.91
CA PRO A 230 -17.04 1.68 -14.11
C PRO A 230 -15.74 2.46 -14.33
N ASN A 231 -15.54 3.58 -13.62
CA ASN A 231 -14.31 4.38 -13.68
C ASN A 231 -13.26 3.92 -12.66
N LYS A 232 -13.55 2.92 -11.82
CA LYS A 232 -12.62 2.39 -10.81
C LYS A 232 -11.99 1.12 -11.32
N PHE A 233 -10.67 1.10 -11.40
CA PHE A 233 -9.93 -0.11 -11.75
C PHE A 233 -9.59 -0.93 -10.50
N VAL A 234 -9.32 -2.22 -10.69
CA VAL A 234 -8.81 -3.10 -9.63
C VAL A 234 -7.36 -3.45 -9.97
N ILE A 235 -6.49 -3.42 -8.98
CA ILE A 235 -5.08 -3.76 -9.13
C ILE A 235 -4.57 -4.62 -7.97
N SER A 236 -3.85 -5.70 -8.29
CA SER A 236 -3.15 -6.49 -7.28
C SER A 236 -1.88 -5.75 -6.84
N THR A 237 -1.78 -5.47 -5.54
CA THR A 237 -0.67 -4.71 -4.94
C THR A 237 0.26 -5.58 -4.12
N GLU A 238 -0.17 -6.77 -3.70
CA GLU A 238 0.66 -7.69 -2.92
C GLU A 238 0.28 -9.16 -3.13
N ALA A 239 1.27 -9.99 -3.44
CA ALA A 239 1.12 -11.44 -3.51
C ALA A 239 2.38 -12.17 -3.01
N CYS A 240 2.18 -13.15 -2.14
CA CYS A 240 3.25 -13.87 -1.45
C CYS A 240 2.86 -15.35 -1.28
N THR A 241 3.86 -16.23 -1.35
CA THR A 241 3.70 -17.65 -1.05
C THR A 241 4.74 -18.08 -0.01
N GLY A 242 4.45 -19.15 0.72
CA GLY A 242 5.45 -19.80 1.58
C GLY A 242 5.19 -19.76 3.07
N PHE A 243 4.07 -19.20 3.52
CA PHE A 243 3.59 -19.37 4.89
C PHE A 243 2.09 -19.69 4.90
N THR A 244 1.74 -20.98 5.03
CA THR A 244 0.35 -21.41 5.30
C THR A 244 0.19 -21.99 6.71
N GLY A 245 1.29 -22.06 7.48
CA GLY A 245 1.30 -22.46 8.87
C GLY A 245 2.71 -22.47 9.48
N PRO A 246 2.82 -22.63 10.81
CA PRO A 246 4.08 -22.55 11.55
C PRO A 246 5.11 -23.64 11.18
N THR A 247 4.67 -24.72 10.52
CA THR A 247 5.53 -25.84 10.11
C THR A 247 6.08 -25.71 8.69
N ASP A 248 5.65 -24.70 7.93
CA ASP A 248 6.02 -24.56 6.52
C ASP A 248 7.43 -23.98 6.37
N GLN A 249 8.18 -24.53 5.41
CA GLN A 249 9.43 -23.94 4.99
C GLN A 249 9.17 -22.65 4.22
N ARG A 250 9.64 -21.52 4.76
CA ARG A 250 9.44 -20.19 4.14
C ARG A 250 10.04 -20.11 2.72
N VAL A 251 11.22 -20.68 2.51
CA VAL A 251 11.91 -20.70 1.21
C VAL A 251 12.14 -22.15 0.79
N VAL A 252 11.62 -22.52 -0.39
CA VAL A 252 11.81 -23.83 -1.01
C VAL A 252 12.35 -23.59 -2.43
N LEU A 253 13.63 -23.89 -2.65
CA LEU A 253 14.29 -23.66 -3.93
C LEU A 253 13.77 -24.66 -4.97
N GLY A 254 13.30 -24.16 -6.13
CA GLY A 254 12.79 -25.00 -7.22
C GLY A 254 11.34 -25.51 -7.02
N ALA A 255 10.58 -24.90 -6.10
CA ALA A 255 9.17 -25.24 -5.84
C ALA A 255 8.25 -24.84 -7.02
N TRP A 256 8.00 -25.78 -7.93
CA TRP A 256 7.16 -25.56 -9.11
C TRP A 256 5.68 -25.27 -8.75
N ASP A 257 5.19 -25.90 -7.68
CA ASP A 257 3.85 -25.69 -7.12
C ASP A 257 3.62 -24.22 -6.69
N ARG A 258 4.65 -23.56 -6.14
CA ARG A 258 4.58 -22.13 -5.82
C ARG A 258 4.50 -21.29 -7.09
N ALA A 259 5.27 -21.61 -8.13
CA ALA A 259 5.21 -20.91 -9.39
C ALA A 259 3.82 -21.04 -10.06
N GLU A 260 3.24 -22.24 -10.07
CA GLU A 260 1.88 -22.48 -10.56
C GLU A 260 0.85 -21.63 -9.81
N THR A 261 1.00 -21.51 -8.49
CA THR A 261 0.14 -20.68 -7.64
C THR A 261 0.14 -19.21 -8.07
N TYR A 262 1.29 -18.63 -8.40
CA TYR A 262 1.38 -17.27 -8.95
C TYR A 262 0.74 -17.17 -10.35
N ILE A 263 0.98 -18.15 -11.23
CA ILE A 263 0.45 -18.13 -12.60
C ILE A 263 -1.08 -18.14 -12.60
N VAL A 264 -1.69 -19.02 -11.80
CA VAL A 264 -3.15 -19.13 -11.69
C VAL A 264 -3.75 -17.81 -11.22
N ASP A 265 -3.18 -17.21 -10.18
CA ASP A 265 -3.68 -15.94 -9.66
C ASP A 265 -3.63 -14.80 -10.69
N ILE A 266 -2.49 -14.65 -11.36
CA ILE A 266 -2.32 -13.63 -12.42
C ILE A 266 -3.37 -13.81 -13.51
N LEU A 267 -3.65 -15.05 -13.92
CA LEU A 267 -4.66 -15.34 -14.95
C LEU A 267 -6.09 -15.06 -14.47
N GLU A 268 -6.41 -15.38 -13.23
CA GLU A 268 -7.71 -15.08 -12.63
C GLU A 268 -7.96 -13.56 -12.58
N VAL A 269 -7.02 -12.79 -12.01
CA VAL A 269 -7.17 -11.33 -11.90
C VAL A 269 -7.20 -10.67 -13.27
N LYS A 270 -6.37 -11.12 -14.23
CA LYS A 270 -6.37 -10.58 -15.60
C LYS A 270 -7.70 -10.82 -16.32
N SER A 271 -8.33 -11.97 -16.11
CA SER A 271 -9.64 -12.26 -16.71
C SER A 271 -10.74 -11.30 -16.29
N LEU A 272 -10.50 -10.52 -15.21
CA LEU A 272 -11.44 -9.52 -14.74
C LEU A 272 -11.39 -8.20 -15.52
N SER A 273 -10.25 -7.90 -16.16
CA SER A 273 -9.96 -6.62 -16.83
C SER A 273 -10.31 -6.62 -18.33
N SER A 274 -10.83 -7.72 -18.85
CA SER A 274 -11.26 -7.92 -20.25
C SER A 274 -12.77 -7.89 -20.39
#